data_AF-A0A1U8CFX7-F1
#
_entry.id   AF-A0A1U8CFX7-F1
#
_cell.length_a   1.000
_cell.length_b   1.000
_cell.length_c   1.000
_cell.angle_alpha   90.00
_cell.angle_beta   90.00
_cell.angle_gamma   90.00
#
_symmetry.space_group_name_H-M   'P 1'
#
loop_
_entity.id
_entity.type
_entity.pdbx_description
1 polymer ?
#
loop_
_entity_poly.entity_id
_entity_poly.type
_entity_poly.pdbx_seq_one_letter_code
_entity_poly.pdbx_strand_id
1 'polypeptide(L)'
;MEERNTSGELLRVDINISDWGTNVTALDGENNTGSPLCSIMFCTVIFLSPIIALVGVAGNAIVLWFLVFHMRRNAFSVYILNLAGADFLFLCFQIVHCLHIILDIFYFKTIDTPLLSFVLLNFTYLCGLSMLSAISTERSLSVMWPIWYRCQRPRHTSAVICTLLWILSLLLSLVEGNECGFLYDSVGHGWCQTFDFITTAWLIFLFVVLLGSSLALLVTIFCGSHRIPVTRLYMTIVCTVLVFLLFGLPYGIYRFLLEWIENFNYVVLYDFYSVTIFLSCVNSCANPIIYFLVGSIRHRKFQWRTLKLLLQRAMQDTPEEEECGEGASSGRAREMKTV
;
A
#
# COMPACT_ATOMS: atom_id res chain seq x y z
N MET A 1 -25.54 84.24 -4.47
CA MET A 1 -25.15 83.00 -3.78
C MET A 1 -24.80 82.00 -4.87
N GLU A 2 -23.61 82.05 -5.49
CA GLU A 2 -22.27 81.74 -4.91
C GLU A 2 -22.23 80.22 -4.59
N GLU A 3 -21.39 79.35 -5.15
CA GLU A 3 -19.99 79.51 -5.60
C GLU A 3 -19.49 78.32 -6.51
N ARG A 4 -18.51 78.63 -7.36
CA ARG A 4 -17.37 77.89 -7.99
C ARG A 4 -17.20 76.34 -7.88
N ASN A 5 -16.74 75.69 -8.96
CA ASN A 5 -15.29 75.50 -9.27
C ASN A 5 -14.99 74.82 -10.65
N THR A 6 -14.21 75.53 -11.48
CA THR A 6 -13.24 75.08 -12.52
C THR A 6 -11.99 74.45 -11.84
N SER A 7 -11.07 73.65 -12.39
CA SER A 7 -10.22 73.77 -13.61
C SER A 7 -9.14 72.67 -13.63
N GLY A 8 -8.68 72.28 -14.84
CA GLY A 8 -7.25 72.03 -15.22
C GLY A 8 -6.60 70.70 -14.80
N GLU A 9 -5.58 70.17 -15.46
CA GLU A 9 -4.73 70.67 -16.54
C GLU A 9 -3.91 69.49 -17.14
N LEU A 10 -3.46 69.71 -18.38
CA LEU A 10 -2.73 68.81 -19.26
C LEU A 10 -1.23 69.05 -19.08
N LEU A 11 -0.41 68.01 -18.87
CA LEU A 11 1.05 68.13 -18.98
C LEU A 11 1.64 66.98 -19.81
N ARG A 12 1.95 67.32 -21.06
CA ARG A 12 3.01 66.67 -21.86
C ARG A 12 4.36 67.13 -21.31
N VAL A 13 5.29 66.19 -21.13
CA VAL A 13 6.72 66.49 -21.00
C VAL A 13 7.45 65.60 -22.00
N ASP A 14 7.89 66.22 -23.09
CA ASP A 14 8.91 65.66 -23.98
C ASP A 14 10.28 66.03 -23.42
N ILE A 15 11.18 65.06 -23.27
CA ILE A 15 12.63 65.30 -23.14
C ILE A 15 13.35 64.33 -24.07
N ASN A 16 14.15 64.92 -24.95
CA ASN A 16 14.95 64.29 -25.99
C ASN A 16 16.44 64.24 -25.54
N ILE A 17 17.23 63.37 -26.20
CA ILE A 17 18.72 63.28 -26.20
C ILE A 17 19.30 62.37 -25.08
N SER A 18 20.22 61.41 -25.27
CA SER A 18 21.22 61.11 -26.32
C SER A 18 21.53 59.61 -26.40
N ASP A 19 21.82 59.18 -27.62
CA ASP A 19 22.49 57.95 -28.03
C ASP A 19 23.82 57.69 -27.28
N TRP A 20 23.87 56.62 -26.47
CA TRP A 20 25.11 55.95 -26.06
C TRP A 20 24.87 54.45 -26.22
N GLY A 21 25.33 53.93 -27.36
CA GLY A 21 25.45 52.50 -27.59
C GLY A 21 26.39 51.87 -26.57
N THR A 22 25.83 51.01 -25.72
CA THR A 22 26.57 49.99 -24.98
C THR A 22 25.94 48.64 -25.29
N ASN A 23 26.75 47.82 -25.96
CA ASN A 23 26.47 46.42 -26.26
C ASN A 23 26.07 45.69 -24.97
N VAL A 24 24.79 45.35 -24.85
CA VAL A 24 24.33 44.30 -23.95
C VAL A 24 23.78 43.21 -24.85
N THR A 25 24.68 42.33 -25.30
CA THR A 25 24.34 40.94 -25.54
C THR A 25 23.85 40.37 -24.21
N ALA A 26 22.56 40.57 -23.92
CA ALA A 26 21.86 39.82 -22.89
C ALA A 26 21.73 38.40 -23.45
N LEU A 27 22.41 37.51 -22.74
CA LEU A 27 22.47 36.09 -22.96
C LEU A 27 21.03 35.52 -22.89
N ASP A 28 20.38 35.35 -24.04
CA ASP A 28 19.21 34.49 -24.16
C ASP A 28 19.67 33.05 -23.89
N GLY A 29 19.55 32.65 -22.62
CA GLY A 29 20.16 31.42 -22.14
C GLY A 29 19.54 30.94 -20.84
N GLU A 30 18.23 31.06 -20.66
CA GLU A 30 17.54 30.29 -19.63
C GLU A 30 16.08 30.02 -20.00
N ASN A 31 15.63 28.80 -19.66
CA ASN A 31 14.25 28.28 -19.69
C ASN A 31 13.78 27.48 -20.90
N ASN A 32 14.43 26.33 -21.19
CA ASN A 32 13.73 25.19 -21.81
C ASN A 32 14.27 23.80 -21.44
N THR A 33 15.02 23.66 -20.33
CA THR A 33 15.53 22.35 -19.88
C THR A 33 14.57 21.58 -18.97
N GLY A 34 13.50 22.21 -18.46
CA GLY A 34 12.51 21.56 -17.60
C GLY A 34 11.46 20.69 -18.32
N SER A 35 11.14 21.00 -19.58
CA SER A 35 10.13 20.29 -20.37
C SER A 35 10.54 18.91 -20.92
N PRO A 36 11.79 18.66 -21.38
CA PRO A 36 12.16 17.33 -21.90
C PRO A 36 12.32 16.29 -20.79
N LEU A 37 12.79 16.69 -19.60
CA LEU A 37 13.06 15.78 -18.49
C LEU A 37 11.75 15.23 -17.87
N CYS A 38 10.74 16.10 -17.79
CA CYS A 38 9.37 15.79 -17.39
C CYS A 38 8.75 14.70 -18.30
N SER A 39 8.80 14.90 -19.62
CA SER A 39 8.31 13.94 -20.61
C SER A 39 9.03 12.58 -20.56
N ILE A 40 10.35 12.57 -20.30
CA ILE A 40 11.14 11.32 -20.19
C ILE A 40 10.74 10.52 -18.95
N MET A 41 10.58 11.18 -17.80
CA MET A 41 10.19 10.50 -16.57
C MET A 41 8.80 9.86 -16.72
N PHE A 42 7.83 10.60 -17.23
CA PHE A 42 6.49 10.07 -17.51
C PHE A 42 6.55 8.80 -18.36
N CYS A 43 7.23 8.86 -19.52
CA CYS A 43 7.33 7.72 -20.42
C CYS A 43 7.99 6.52 -19.74
N THR A 44 9.16 6.73 -19.12
CA THR A 44 9.92 5.64 -18.48
C THR A 44 9.10 4.92 -17.40
N VAL A 45 8.39 5.68 -16.56
CA VAL A 45 7.58 5.14 -15.48
C VAL A 45 6.36 4.38 -16.00
N ILE A 46 5.67 4.90 -17.03
CA ILE A 46 4.54 4.22 -17.67
C ILE A 46 4.97 2.91 -18.35
N PHE A 47 6.14 2.86 -19.00
CA PHE A 47 6.66 1.62 -19.60
C PHE A 47 7.12 0.58 -18.57
N LEU A 48 7.68 1.01 -17.44
CA LEU A 48 8.13 0.10 -16.38
C LEU A 48 6.99 -0.47 -15.54
N SER A 49 5.91 0.29 -15.35
CA SER A 49 4.75 -0.10 -14.54
C SER A 49 4.12 -1.45 -14.93
N PRO A 50 3.79 -1.75 -16.20
CA PRO A 50 3.22 -3.05 -16.57
C PRO A 50 4.18 -4.22 -16.34
N ILE A 51 5.50 -3.99 -16.48
CA ILE A 51 6.52 -5.03 -16.23
C ILE A 51 6.51 -5.41 -14.75
N ILE A 52 6.53 -4.41 -13.86
CA ILE A 52 6.47 -4.65 -12.40
C ILE A 52 5.12 -5.28 -12.04
N ALA A 53 4.03 -4.78 -12.61
CA ALA A 53 2.70 -5.31 -12.36
C ALA A 53 2.59 -6.80 -12.74
N LEU A 54 3.21 -7.26 -13.83
CA LEU A 54 3.25 -8.69 -14.20
C LEU A 54 3.94 -9.54 -13.13
N VAL A 55 5.04 -9.05 -12.55
CA VAL A 55 5.72 -9.73 -11.43
C VAL A 55 4.79 -9.83 -10.22
N GLY A 56 4.07 -8.75 -9.91
CA GLY A 56 3.09 -8.75 -8.83
C GLY A 56 1.88 -9.64 -9.09
N VAL A 57 1.38 -9.73 -10.32
CA VAL A 57 0.30 -10.65 -10.72
C VAL A 57 0.73 -12.09 -10.46
N ALA A 58 1.93 -12.46 -10.91
CA ALA A 58 2.48 -13.80 -10.64
C ALA A 58 2.65 -14.05 -9.14
N GLY A 59 3.19 -13.10 -8.38
CA GLY A 59 3.36 -13.20 -6.94
C GLY A 59 2.03 -13.38 -6.18
N ASN A 60 1.04 -12.55 -6.48
CA ASN A 60 -0.28 -12.63 -5.84
C ASN A 60 -1.04 -13.89 -6.27
N ALA A 61 -0.89 -14.36 -7.52
CA ALA A 61 -1.44 -15.64 -7.96
C ALA A 61 -0.88 -16.82 -7.16
N ILE A 62 0.43 -16.84 -6.89
CA ILE A 62 1.07 -17.86 -6.04
C ILE A 62 0.49 -17.82 -4.63
N VAL A 63 0.33 -16.62 -4.05
CA VAL A 63 -0.27 -16.44 -2.72
C VAL A 63 -1.71 -16.96 -2.67
N LEU A 64 -2.53 -16.61 -3.67
CA LEU A 64 -3.90 -17.10 -3.82
C LEU A 64 -3.94 -18.63 -3.91
N TRP A 65 -3.15 -19.22 -4.81
CA TRP A 65 -3.02 -20.67 -4.97
C TRP A 65 -2.66 -21.36 -3.65
N PHE A 66 -1.64 -20.83 -2.96
CA PHE A 66 -1.19 -21.39 -1.70
C PHE A 66 -2.26 -21.30 -0.60
N LEU A 67 -2.93 -20.15 -0.46
CA LEU A 67 -3.94 -19.95 0.57
C LEU A 67 -5.24 -20.73 0.34
N VAL A 68 -5.63 -20.93 -0.93
CA VAL A 68 -6.84 -21.69 -1.28
C VAL A 68 -6.62 -23.20 -1.09
N PHE A 69 -5.49 -23.73 -1.56
CA PHE A 69 -5.30 -25.18 -1.65
C PHE A 69 -4.43 -25.78 -0.53
N HIS A 70 -3.51 -25.02 0.04
CA HIS A 70 -2.48 -25.58 0.95
C HIS A 70 -2.62 -25.13 2.41
N MET A 71 -3.49 -24.16 2.72
CA MET A 71 -3.64 -23.62 4.07
C MET A 71 -5.06 -23.85 4.63
N ARG A 72 -5.14 -24.27 5.91
CA ARG A 72 -6.42 -24.31 6.64
C ARG A 72 -6.93 -22.88 6.89
N ARG A 73 -8.21 -22.65 6.61
CA ARG A 73 -8.86 -21.35 6.79
C ARG A 73 -8.92 -20.93 8.26
N ASN A 74 -8.18 -19.89 8.58
CA ASN A 74 -8.24 -19.11 9.81
C ASN A 74 -8.67 -17.66 9.49
N ALA A 75 -9.09 -16.92 10.52
CA ALA A 75 -9.44 -15.49 10.47
C ALA A 75 -8.52 -14.67 9.55
N PHE A 76 -7.23 -14.72 9.81
CA PHE A 76 -6.21 -13.95 9.10
C PHE A 76 -5.93 -14.45 7.70
N SER A 77 -6.00 -15.77 7.46
CA SER A 77 -5.83 -16.30 6.10
C SER A 77 -6.95 -15.84 5.17
N VAL A 78 -8.17 -15.61 5.68
CA VAL A 78 -9.28 -15.09 4.88
C VAL A 78 -9.00 -13.65 4.47
N TYR A 79 -8.53 -12.79 5.40
CA TYR A 79 -8.17 -11.43 5.04
C TYR A 79 -6.98 -11.37 4.07
N ILE A 80 -5.93 -12.16 4.28
CA ILE A 80 -4.76 -12.20 3.37
C ILE A 80 -5.18 -12.72 1.99
N LEU A 81 -6.09 -13.70 1.92
CA LEU A 81 -6.64 -14.18 0.66
C LEU A 81 -7.38 -13.08 -0.10
N ASN A 82 -8.23 -12.31 0.59
CA ASN A 82 -8.97 -11.21 -0.03
C ASN A 82 -8.06 -10.05 -0.42
N LEU A 83 -7.04 -9.73 0.39
CA LEU A 83 -6.01 -8.73 0.05
C LEU A 83 -5.24 -9.15 -1.21
N ALA A 84 -4.76 -10.39 -1.29
CA ALA A 84 -4.09 -10.90 -2.48
C ALA A 84 -5.00 -10.91 -3.71
N GLY A 85 -6.31 -11.12 -3.53
CA GLY A 85 -7.31 -11.00 -4.59
C GLY A 85 -7.47 -9.56 -5.08
N ALA A 86 -7.56 -8.59 -4.16
CA ALA A 86 -7.62 -7.18 -4.49
C ALA A 86 -6.35 -6.71 -5.20
N ASP A 87 -5.16 -7.07 -4.71
CA ASP A 87 -3.87 -6.75 -5.33
C ASP A 87 -3.74 -7.38 -6.73
N PHE A 88 -4.15 -8.63 -6.89
CA PHE A 88 -4.13 -9.31 -8.19
C PHE A 88 -5.01 -8.58 -9.21
N LEU A 89 -6.25 -8.25 -8.84
CA LEU A 89 -7.18 -7.55 -9.72
C LEU A 89 -6.70 -6.13 -10.02
N PHE A 90 -6.23 -5.40 -9.00
CA PHE A 90 -5.67 -4.05 -9.16
C PHE A 90 -4.53 -4.06 -10.19
N LEU A 91 -3.56 -4.96 -10.05
CA LEU A 91 -2.45 -5.06 -10.99
C LEU A 91 -2.89 -5.46 -12.40
N CYS A 92 -3.89 -6.33 -12.55
CA CYS A 92 -4.44 -6.68 -13.86
C CYS A 92 -5.06 -5.46 -14.55
N PHE A 93 -5.91 -4.70 -13.85
CA PHE A 93 -6.51 -3.49 -14.40
C PHE A 93 -5.46 -2.40 -14.66
N GLN A 94 -4.42 -2.33 -13.82
CA GLN A 94 -3.33 -1.38 -13.98
C GLN A 94 -2.50 -1.68 -15.24
N ILE A 95 -2.27 -2.95 -15.57
CA ILE A 95 -1.63 -3.34 -16.84
C ILE A 95 -2.46 -2.87 -18.02
N VAL A 96 -3.77 -3.12 -18.01
CA VAL A 96 -4.67 -2.69 -19.09
C VAL A 96 -4.63 -1.16 -19.24
N HIS A 97 -4.70 -0.43 -18.13
CA HIS A 97 -4.63 1.03 -18.12
C HIS A 97 -3.29 1.57 -18.66
N CYS A 98 -2.15 1.02 -18.23
CA CYS A 98 -0.85 1.43 -18.75
C CYS A 98 -0.70 1.11 -20.24
N LEU A 99 -1.18 -0.05 -20.70
CA LEU A 99 -1.18 -0.42 -22.12
C LEU A 99 -2.02 0.55 -22.95
N HIS A 100 -3.17 0.97 -22.43
CA HIS A 100 -4.01 1.96 -23.07
C HIS A 100 -3.26 3.29 -23.28
N ILE A 101 -2.64 3.83 -22.23
CA ILE A 101 -1.83 5.05 -22.31
C ILE A 101 -0.70 4.88 -23.34
N ILE A 102 -0.02 3.74 -23.34
CA ILE A 102 1.06 3.45 -24.30
C ILE A 102 0.53 3.47 -25.75
N LEU A 103 -0.65 2.90 -26.00
CA LEU A 103 -1.27 2.93 -27.32
C LEU A 103 -1.62 4.37 -27.75
N ASP A 104 -2.16 5.18 -26.85
CA ASP A 104 -2.47 6.59 -27.15
C ASP A 104 -1.19 7.37 -27.54
N ILE A 105 -0.07 7.11 -26.86
CA ILE A 105 1.24 7.72 -27.17
C ILE A 105 1.75 7.30 -28.56
N PHE A 106 1.67 6.02 -28.91
CA PHE A 106 2.24 5.52 -30.18
C PHE A 106 1.38 5.81 -31.41
N TYR A 107 0.06 5.75 -31.27
CA TYR A 107 -0.85 5.85 -32.40
C TYR A 107 -1.43 7.26 -32.60
N PHE A 108 -1.06 8.23 -31.74
CA PHE A 108 -1.57 9.62 -31.74
C PHE A 108 -3.10 9.69 -31.86
N LYS A 109 -3.78 8.66 -31.36
CA LYS A 109 -5.23 8.55 -31.37
C LYS A 109 -5.66 8.47 -29.93
N THR A 110 -6.49 9.42 -29.50
CA THR A 110 -7.19 9.33 -28.23
C THR A 110 -8.18 8.17 -28.35
N ILE A 111 -7.82 7.01 -27.82
CA ILE A 111 -8.80 5.98 -27.54
C ILE A 111 -9.51 6.44 -26.26
N ASP A 112 -10.83 6.42 -26.23
CA ASP A 112 -11.55 6.75 -24.99
C ASP A 112 -11.24 5.65 -23.98
N THR A 113 -10.52 6.00 -22.90
CA THR A 113 -10.31 5.04 -21.81
C THR A 113 -11.69 4.71 -21.23
N PRO A 114 -12.11 3.44 -21.22
CA PRO A 114 -13.44 3.11 -20.76
C PRO A 114 -13.58 3.51 -19.29
N LEU A 115 -14.64 4.28 -18.97
CA LEU A 115 -14.96 4.71 -17.60
C LEU A 115 -14.92 3.55 -16.59
N LEU A 116 -15.35 2.37 -17.05
CA LEU A 116 -15.29 1.12 -16.29
C LEU A 116 -13.88 0.76 -15.80
N SER A 117 -12.82 1.07 -16.57
CA SER A 117 -11.43 0.79 -16.16
C SER A 117 -11.02 1.61 -14.94
N PHE A 118 -11.42 2.88 -14.86
CA PHE A 118 -11.15 3.72 -13.70
C PHE A 118 -11.93 3.26 -12.47
N VAL A 119 -13.21 2.93 -12.66
CA VAL A 119 -14.07 2.37 -11.60
C VAL A 119 -13.44 1.10 -11.02
N LEU A 120 -12.96 0.19 -11.87
CA LEU A 120 -12.37 -1.08 -11.44
C LEU A 120 -11.02 -0.90 -10.72
N LEU A 121 -10.20 0.07 -11.15
CA LEU A 121 -8.97 0.45 -10.45
C LEU A 121 -9.26 1.02 -9.05
N ASN A 122 -10.18 1.97 -8.95
CA ASN A 122 -10.54 2.58 -7.68
C ASN A 122 -11.19 1.56 -6.73
N PHE A 123 -12.05 0.70 -7.27
CA PHE A 123 -12.70 -0.38 -6.53
C PHE A 123 -11.68 -1.33 -5.89
N THR A 124 -10.73 -1.81 -6.68
CA THR A 124 -9.71 -2.76 -6.21
C THR A 124 -8.73 -2.11 -5.24
N TYR A 125 -8.39 -0.82 -5.45
CA TYR A 125 -7.60 -0.02 -4.52
C TYR A 125 -8.32 0.14 -3.16
N LEU A 126 -9.58 0.59 -3.17
CA LEU A 126 -10.40 0.75 -1.97
C LEU A 126 -10.56 -0.57 -1.22
N CYS A 127 -10.74 -1.67 -1.96
CA CYS A 127 -10.82 -2.99 -1.36
C CYS A 127 -9.50 -3.37 -0.67
N GLY A 128 -8.36 -3.19 -1.34
CA GLY A 128 -7.03 -3.46 -0.78
C GLY A 128 -6.76 -2.68 0.51
N LEU A 129 -7.04 -1.37 0.52
CA LEU A 129 -6.91 -0.54 1.71
C LEU A 129 -7.88 -0.96 2.83
N SER A 130 -9.12 -1.26 2.49
CA SER A 130 -10.12 -1.75 3.44
C SER A 130 -9.68 -3.06 4.11
N MET A 131 -9.14 -3.99 3.32
CA MET A 131 -8.62 -5.27 3.83
C MET A 131 -7.40 -5.03 4.74
N LEU A 132 -6.49 -4.14 4.36
CA LEU A 132 -5.32 -3.81 5.17
C LEU A 132 -5.74 -3.20 6.53
N SER A 133 -6.70 -2.28 6.51
CA SER A 133 -7.28 -1.65 7.71
C SER A 133 -7.98 -2.68 8.60
N ALA A 134 -8.74 -3.60 8.01
CA ALA A 134 -9.39 -4.69 8.72
C ALA A 134 -8.37 -5.66 9.35
N ILE A 135 -7.29 -6.02 8.65
CA ILE A 135 -6.22 -6.87 9.19
C ILE A 135 -5.57 -6.21 10.42
N SER A 136 -5.22 -4.93 10.33
CA SER A 136 -4.60 -4.20 11.43
C SER A 136 -5.55 -4.06 12.62
N THR A 137 -6.83 -3.80 12.38
CA THR A 137 -7.87 -3.70 13.42
C THR A 137 -8.15 -5.05 14.09
N GLU A 138 -8.29 -6.10 13.30
CA GLU A 138 -8.50 -7.47 13.81
C GLU A 138 -7.34 -7.88 14.74
N ARG A 139 -6.13 -7.43 14.41
CA ARG A 139 -4.93 -7.73 15.19
C ARG A 139 -4.85 -6.91 16.45
N SER A 140 -5.15 -5.61 16.39
CA SER A 140 -5.17 -4.74 17.56
C SER A 140 -6.17 -5.26 18.59
N LEU A 141 -7.38 -5.62 18.15
CA LEU A 141 -8.42 -6.20 19.01
C LEU A 141 -7.99 -7.54 19.62
N SER A 142 -7.37 -8.43 18.85
CA SER A 142 -6.88 -9.71 19.37
C SER A 142 -5.82 -9.56 20.45
N VAL A 143 -5.05 -8.47 20.43
CA VAL A 143 -3.97 -8.22 21.40
C VAL A 143 -4.48 -7.45 22.61
N MET A 144 -5.33 -6.44 22.40
CA MET A 144 -5.88 -5.61 23.48
C MET A 144 -6.91 -6.37 24.32
N TRP A 145 -7.78 -7.18 23.69
CA TRP A 145 -8.85 -7.92 24.37
C TRP A 145 -8.82 -9.42 24.05
N PRO A 146 -7.79 -10.15 24.55
CA PRO A 146 -7.54 -11.54 24.17
C PRO A 146 -8.61 -12.53 24.66
N ILE A 147 -9.27 -12.25 25.79
CA ILE A 147 -10.31 -13.13 26.37
C ILE A 147 -11.60 -13.00 25.54
N TRP A 148 -12.05 -11.77 25.31
CA TRP A 148 -13.21 -11.49 24.47
C TRP A 148 -13.05 -12.05 23.05
N TYR A 149 -11.88 -11.82 22.45
CA TYR A 149 -11.57 -12.29 21.10
C TYR A 149 -11.62 -13.82 20.96
N ARG A 150 -11.24 -14.57 22.01
CA ARG A 150 -11.31 -16.04 21.98
C ARG A 150 -12.71 -16.58 22.22
N CYS A 151 -13.46 -15.97 23.14
CA CYS A 151 -14.74 -16.53 23.60
C CYS A 151 -15.93 -16.11 22.75
N GLN A 152 -15.91 -14.89 22.21
CA GLN A 152 -17.12 -14.28 21.64
C GLN A 152 -17.07 -14.11 20.13
N ARG A 153 -15.92 -14.38 19.50
CA ARG A 153 -15.72 -14.16 18.06
C ARG A 153 -16.37 -15.27 17.21
N PRO A 154 -17.40 -14.95 16.39
CA PRO A 154 -17.99 -15.92 15.49
C PRO A 154 -17.01 -16.43 14.43
N ARG A 155 -17.19 -17.67 13.97
CA ARG A 155 -16.30 -18.34 13.01
C ARG A 155 -16.25 -17.65 11.64
N HIS A 156 -17.34 -17.05 11.20
CA HIS A 156 -17.51 -16.50 9.85
C HIS A 156 -17.29 -14.99 9.75
N THR A 157 -16.91 -14.29 10.84
CA THR A 157 -16.79 -12.82 10.84
C THR A 157 -15.86 -12.29 9.78
N SER A 158 -14.67 -12.89 9.61
CA SER A 158 -13.71 -12.42 8.61
C SER A 158 -14.24 -12.55 7.19
N ALA A 159 -15.00 -13.61 6.89
CA ALA A 159 -15.60 -13.77 5.57
C ALA A 159 -16.70 -12.71 5.33
N VAL A 160 -17.58 -12.50 6.32
CA VAL A 160 -18.66 -11.50 6.25
C VAL A 160 -18.08 -10.08 6.10
N ILE A 161 -17.08 -9.72 6.91
CA ILE A 161 -16.42 -8.41 6.84
C ILE A 161 -15.78 -8.23 5.45
N CYS A 162 -15.01 -9.21 4.98
CA CYS A 162 -14.44 -9.13 3.63
C CYS A 162 -15.51 -8.92 2.55
N THR A 163 -16.60 -9.69 2.57
CA THR A 163 -17.68 -9.55 1.58
C THR A 163 -18.35 -8.19 1.63
N LEU A 164 -18.59 -7.64 2.83
CA LEU A 164 -19.16 -6.31 3.00
C LEU A 164 -18.21 -5.23 2.48
N LEU A 165 -16.91 -5.36 2.75
CA LEU A 165 -15.90 -4.43 2.25
C LEU A 165 -15.81 -4.49 0.72
N TRP A 166 -15.86 -5.67 0.09
CA TRP A 166 -15.93 -5.79 -1.36
C TRP A 166 -17.15 -5.06 -1.95
N ILE A 167 -18.34 -5.31 -1.40
CA ILE A 167 -19.58 -4.68 -1.88
C ILE A 167 -19.52 -3.17 -1.69
N LEU A 168 -19.06 -2.71 -0.52
CA LEU A 168 -18.97 -1.29 -0.22
C LEU A 168 -17.95 -0.57 -1.09
N SER A 169 -16.76 -1.16 -1.31
CA SER A 169 -15.76 -0.60 -2.22
C SER A 169 -16.28 -0.51 -3.66
N LEU A 170 -17.02 -1.53 -4.11
CA LEU A 170 -17.61 -1.51 -5.46
C LEU A 170 -18.67 -0.41 -5.57
N LEU A 171 -19.54 -0.30 -4.58
CA LEU A 171 -20.59 0.71 -4.55
C LEU A 171 -20.00 2.12 -4.55
N LEU A 172 -19.02 2.40 -3.68
CA LEU A 172 -18.35 3.69 -3.62
C LEU A 172 -17.69 4.03 -4.97
N SER A 173 -16.95 3.09 -5.58
CA SER A 173 -16.29 3.34 -6.87
C SER A 173 -17.23 3.45 -8.07
N LEU A 174 -18.43 2.85 -8.02
CA LEU A 174 -19.43 3.01 -9.08
C LEU A 174 -20.07 4.40 -9.07
N VAL A 175 -20.16 4.99 -7.88
CA VAL A 175 -20.80 6.29 -7.66
C VAL A 175 -19.78 7.42 -7.70
N GLU A 176 -18.53 7.12 -7.33
CA GLU A 176 -17.36 7.97 -7.58
C GLU A 176 -17.15 8.17 -9.08
N GLY A 177 -17.00 9.41 -9.51
CA GLY A 177 -16.69 9.67 -10.90
C GLY A 177 -16.56 11.16 -11.17
N ASN A 178 -15.36 11.57 -11.55
CA ASN A 178 -15.04 12.85 -12.18
C ASN A 178 -16.05 13.29 -13.26
N GLU A 179 -16.81 12.35 -13.84
CA GLU A 179 -17.85 12.58 -14.85
C GLU A 179 -19.20 11.99 -14.41
N CYS A 180 -19.61 12.28 -13.18
CA CYS A 180 -20.92 11.99 -12.58
C CYS A 180 -21.35 10.51 -12.39
N GLY A 181 -20.39 9.59 -12.28
CA GLY A 181 -20.63 8.19 -11.92
C GLY A 181 -21.32 7.37 -13.04
N PHE A 182 -20.95 6.09 -13.16
CA PHE A 182 -21.44 5.22 -14.25
C PHE A 182 -22.98 5.07 -14.26
N LEU A 183 -23.64 5.26 -13.11
CA LEU A 183 -25.07 5.02 -12.93
C LEU A 183 -25.95 6.28 -13.04
N TYR A 184 -25.36 7.48 -13.07
CA TYR A 184 -26.11 8.72 -12.80
C TYR A 184 -25.72 9.90 -13.71
N ASP A 185 -25.63 9.64 -15.02
CA ASP A 185 -25.44 10.66 -16.07
C ASP A 185 -26.61 11.68 -16.18
N SER A 186 -27.69 11.51 -15.38
CA SER A 186 -28.94 12.28 -15.50
C SER A 186 -29.40 13.03 -14.24
N VAL A 187 -28.64 13.01 -13.14
CA VAL A 187 -29.03 13.62 -11.86
C VAL A 187 -28.01 14.69 -11.49
N GLY A 188 -28.45 15.96 -11.48
CA GLY A 188 -27.58 17.15 -11.59
C GLY A 188 -26.33 17.22 -10.69
N HIS A 189 -25.38 18.05 -11.13
CA HIS A 189 -23.99 18.20 -10.62
C HIS A 189 -23.76 18.14 -9.10
N GLY A 190 -24.72 18.51 -8.25
CA GLY A 190 -24.57 18.49 -6.79
C GLY A 190 -24.44 17.09 -6.16
N TRP A 191 -24.99 16.04 -6.80
CA TRP A 191 -24.93 14.69 -6.25
C TRP A 191 -23.55 14.05 -6.42
N CYS A 192 -22.89 14.29 -7.54
CA CYS A 192 -21.59 13.71 -7.86
C CYS A 192 -20.50 14.21 -6.91
N GLN A 193 -20.47 15.53 -6.67
CA GLN A 193 -19.62 16.13 -5.63
C GLN A 193 -19.88 15.55 -4.23
N THR A 194 -21.15 15.25 -3.91
CA THR A 194 -21.51 14.66 -2.61
C THR A 194 -20.94 13.24 -2.48
N PHE A 195 -21.03 12.43 -3.54
CA PHE A 195 -20.52 11.06 -3.52
C PHE A 195 -18.98 10.98 -3.54
N ASP A 196 -18.32 11.89 -4.25
CA ASP A 196 -16.87 12.03 -4.17
C ASP A 196 -16.44 12.39 -2.74
N PHE A 197 -17.14 13.34 -2.10
CA PHE A 197 -16.88 13.68 -0.69
C PHE A 197 -17.10 12.49 0.24
N ILE A 198 -18.16 11.70 0.04
CA ILE A 198 -18.43 10.49 0.82
C ILE A 198 -17.28 9.48 0.65
N THR A 199 -16.81 9.27 -0.59
CA THR A 199 -15.73 8.33 -0.89
C THR A 199 -14.40 8.78 -0.28
N THR A 200 -14.08 10.08 -0.40
CA THR A 200 -12.89 10.68 0.23
C THR A 200 -12.98 10.62 1.75
N ALA A 201 -14.14 10.88 2.36
CA ALA A 201 -14.34 10.75 3.79
C ALA A 201 -14.15 9.29 4.26
N TRP A 202 -14.65 8.32 3.50
CA TRP A 202 -14.46 6.90 3.77
C TRP A 202 -12.98 6.50 3.71
N LEU A 203 -12.24 7.00 2.74
CA LEU A 203 -10.80 6.80 2.63
C LEU A 203 -10.03 7.35 3.82
N ILE A 204 -10.32 8.59 4.23
CA ILE A 204 -9.71 9.21 5.40
C ILE A 204 -10.02 8.37 6.65
N PHE A 205 -11.27 7.92 6.80
CA PHE A 205 -11.67 7.03 7.88
C PHE A 205 -10.85 5.73 7.89
N LEU A 206 -10.75 5.04 6.75
CA LEU A 206 -9.97 3.80 6.63
C LEU A 206 -8.50 4.01 6.97
N PHE A 207 -7.92 5.13 6.53
CA PHE A 207 -6.55 5.51 6.81
C PHE A 207 -6.30 5.78 8.30
N VAL A 208 -7.21 6.54 8.94
CA VAL A 208 -7.15 6.81 10.38
C VAL A 208 -7.28 5.51 11.18
N VAL A 209 -8.19 4.61 10.80
CA VAL A 209 -8.34 3.29 11.43
C VAL A 209 -7.08 2.45 11.22
N LEU A 210 -6.49 2.46 10.02
CA LEU A 210 -5.27 1.71 9.71
C LEU A 210 -4.10 2.17 10.58
N LEU A 211 -3.86 3.48 10.65
CA LEU A 211 -2.80 4.06 11.47
C LEU A 211 -3.08 3.87 12.95
N GLY A 212 -4.29 4.16 13.41
CA GLY A 212 -4.69 4.04 14.81
C GLY A 212 -4.56 2.62 15.33
N SER A 213 -5.03 1.62 14.57
CA SER A 213 -4.91 0.21 14.95
C SER A 213 -3.45 -0.28 14.93
N SER A 214 -2.65 0.16 13.96
CA SER A 214 -1.22 -0.19 13.88
C SER A 214 -0.40 0.45 15.00
N LEU A 215 -0.70 1.71 15.36
CA LEU A 215 -0.08 2.40 16.50
C LEU A 215 -0.50 1.78 17.83
N ALA A 216 -1.79 1.48 18.01
CA ALA A 216 -2.28 0.79 19.22
C ALA A 216 -1.57 -0.56 19.41
N LEU A 217 -1.37 -1.31 18.32
CA LEU A 217 -0.57 -2.54 18.33
C LEU A 217 0.87 -2.31 18.75
N LEU A 218 1.53 -1.31 18.17
CA LEU A 218 2.92 -0.93 18.51
C LEU A 218 3.04 -0.58 20.00
N VAL A 219 2.18 0.30 20.49
CA VAL A 219 2.16 0.72 21.90
C VAL A 219 1.91 -0.47 22.82
N THR A 220 0.97 -1.36 22.49
CA THR A 220 0.68 -2.52 23.34
C THR A 220 1.85 -3.50 23.41
N ILE A 221 2.69 -3.58 22.38
CA ILE A 221 3.85 -4.48 22.34
C ILE A 221 5.07 -3.86 23.06
N PHE A 222 5.36 -2.59 22.82
CA PHE A 222 6.54 -1.93 23.36
C PHE A 222 6.33 -1.37 24.76
N CYS A 223 5.14 -0.85 25.04
CA CYS A 223 4.78 -0.20 26.31
C CYS A 223 3.83 -1.06 27.17
N GLY A 224 3.40 -2.23 26.68
CA GLY A 224 2.54 -3.13 27.43
C GLY A 224 3.24 -3.80 28.60
N SER A 225 2.51 -3.96 29.70
CA SER A 225 2.98 -4.67 30.91
C SER A 225 3.36 -6.13 30.62
N HIS A 226 2.68 -6.76 29.65
CA HIS A 226 3.04 -8.08 29.14
C HIS A 226 3.92 -7.96 27.90
N ARG A 227 5.16 -8.50 27.98
CA ARG A 227 6.05 -8.63 26.81
C ARG A 227 5.51 -9.65 25.81
N ILE A 228 4.62 -9.21 24.93
CA ILE A 228 4.05 -10.04 23.87
C ILE A 228 5.16 -10.34 22.85
N PRO A 229 5.38 -11.62 22.49
CA PRO A 229 6.41 -11.96 21.52
C PRO A 229 6.05 -11.41 20.13
N VAL A 230 7.01 -10.76 19.49
CA VAL A 230 6.92 -10.30 18.10
C VAL A 230 6.71 -11.52 17.18
N THR A 231 5.49 -11.67 16.66
CA THR A 231 5.10 -12.78 15.79
C THR A 231 5.40 -12.48 14.31
N ARG A 232 5.46 -13.53 13.46
CA ARG A 232 5.62 -13.37 12.01
C ARG A 232 4.49 -12.51 11.41
N LEU A 233 3.27 -12.71 11.89
CA LEU A 233 2.10 -12.00 11.40
C LEU A 233 2.17 -10.52 11.75
N TYR A 234 2.65 -10.17 12.94
CA TYR A 234 2.90 -8.78 13.30
C TYR A 234 3.95 -8.10 12.41
N MET A 235 5.11 -8.74 12.20
CA MET A 235 6.15 -8.19 11.30
C MET A 235 5.60 -7.99 9.89
N THR A 236 4.78 -8.93 9.42
CA THR A 236 4.10 -8.82 8.13
C THR A 236 3.24 -7.56 8.08
N ILE A 237 2.37 -7.34 9.07
CA ILE A 237 1.47 -6.18 9.11
C ILE A 237 2.24 -4.87 9.14
N VAL A 238 3.25 -4.74 10.00
CA VAL A 238 4.05 -3.51 10.08
C VAL A 238 4.76 -3.23 8.75
N CYS A 239 5.35 -4.26 8.13
CA CYS A 239 5.97 -4.11 6.81
C CYS A 239 4.95 -3.72 5.73
N THR A 240 3.78 -4.36 5.68
CA THR A 240 2.74 -4.05 4.68
C THR A 240 2.17 -2.65 4.88
N VAL A 241 1.98 -2.21 6.14
CA VAL A 241 1.53 -0.85 6.46
C VAL A 241 2.59 0.18 6.05
N LEU A 242 3.86 -0.07 6.36
CA LEU A 242 4.95 0.83 5.99
C LEU A 242 5.06 0.97 4.46
N VAL A 243 4.98 -0.15 3.74
CA VAL A 243 4.95 -0.16 2.27
C VAL A 243 3.74 0.61 1.75
N PHE A 244 2.56 0.42 2.33
CA PHE A 244 1.38 1.18 1.94
C PHE A 244 1.58 2.69 2.15
N LEU A 245 2.15 3.12 3.27
CA LEU A 245 2.41 4.54 3.53
C LEU A 245 3.39 5.16 2.53
N LEU A 246 4.41 4.41 2.12
CA LEU A 246 5.43 4.88 1.19
C LEU A 246 4.97 4.83 -0.28
N PHE A 247 4.23 3.79 -0.66
CA PHE A 247 3.99 3.44 -2.05
C PHE A 247 2.50 3.44 -2.44
N GLY A 248 1.59 3.10 -1.53
CA GLY A 248 0.14 3.04 -1.81
C GLY A 248 -0.62 4.35 -1.53
N LEU A 249 -0.19 5.12 -0.52
CA LEU A 249 -0.81 6.36 -0.11
C LEU A 249 -0.73 7.48 -1.18
N PRO A 250 0.41 7.67 -1.90
CA PRO A 250 0.50 8.72 -2.92
C PRO A 250 -0.59 8.63 -4.00
N TYR A 251 -0.95 7.42 -4.41
CA TYR A 251 -2.05 7.18 -5.37
C TYR A 251 -3.40 7.61 -4.80
N GLY A 252 -3.71 7.27 -3.54
CA GLY A 252 -4.95 7.70 -2.89
C GLY A 252 -5.03 9.23 -2.72
N ILE A 253 -3.93 9.88 -2.35
CA ILE A 253 -3.89 11.35 -2.24
C ILE A 253 -4.14 11.98 -3.61
N TYR A 254 -3.51 11.47 -4.66
CA TYR A 254 -3.70 12.00 -6.00
C TYR A 254 -5.15 11.89 -6.46
N ARG A 255 -5.71 10.68 -6.45
CA ARG A 255 -7.05 10.39 -6.99
C ARG A 255 -8.18 11.05 -6.21
N PHE A 256 -8.06 11.15 -4.89
CA PHE A 256 -9.21 11.55 -4.04
C PHE A 256 -9.09 12.94 -3.42
N LEU A 257 -7.90 13.57 -3.46
CA LEU A 257 -7.68 14.90 -2.89
C LEU A 257 -7.16 15.90 -3.92
N LEU A 258 -6.11 15.57 -4.67
CA LEU A 258 -5.47 16.52 -5.57
C LEU A 258 -6.27 16.77 -6.84
N GLU A 259 -6.96 15.76 -7.34
CA GLU A 259 -7.84 15.85 -8.53
C GLU A 259 -8.97 16.88 -8.34
N TRP A 260 -9.36 17.17 -7.10
CA TRP A 260 -10.43 18.12 -6.76
C TRP A 260 -9.95 19.59 -6.60
N ILE A 261 -8.64 19.84 -6.65
CA ILE A 261 -8.09 21.19 -6.43
C ILE A 261 -7.86 21.88 -7.78
N GLU A 262 -8.79 22.74 -8.19
CA GLU A 262 -8.88 23.41 -9.51
C GLU A 262 -7.69 24.36 -9.89
N ASN A 263 -6.59 24.42 -9.13
CA ASN A 263 -5.52 25.41 -9.32
C ASN A 263 -4.08 24.85 -9.38
N PHE A 264 -3.90 23.55 -9.63
CA PHE A 264 -2.56 22.98 -9.78
C PHE A 264 -2.10 22.98 -11.25
N ASN A 265 -0.83 23.36 -11.48
CA ASN A 265 -0.21 23.35 -12.79
C ASN A 265 -0.31 21.95 -13.45
N TYR A 266 -1.04 21.86 -14.56
CA TYR A 266 -1.34 20.62 -15.29
C TYR A 266 -0.11 19.75 -15.60
N VAL A 267 1.03 20.36 -15.96
CA VAL A 267 2.25 19.61 -16.32
C VAL A 267 2.84 18.85 -15.12
N VAL A 268 2.83 19.45 -13.92
CA VAL A 268 3.34 18.80 -12.70
C VAL A 268 2.40 17.65 -12.27
N LEU A 269 1.11 17.76 -12.56
CA LEU A 269 0.12 16.75 -12.23
C LEU A 269 0.26 15.47 -13.07
N TYR A 270 0.60 15.58 -14.36
CA TYR A 270 0.76 14.40 -15.23
C TYR A 270 1.96 13.52 -14.83
N ASP A 271 3.11 14.15 -14.53
CA ASP A 271 4.28 13.44 -14.04
C ASP A 271 4.01 12.80 -12.68
N PHE A 272 3.42 13.57 -11.77
CA PHE A 272 3.07 13.07 -10.44
C PHE A 272 2.09 11.89 -10.54
N TYR A 273 1.11 11.95 -11.45
CA TYR A 273 0.20 10.84 -11.71
C TYR A 273 0.93 9.56 -12.12
N SER A 274 1.83 9.64 -13.10
CA SER A 274 2.59 8.47 -13.56
C SER A 274 3.43 7.84 -12.44
N VAL A 275 4.04 8.67 -11.59
CA VAL A 275 4.79 8.23 -10.41
C VAL A 275 3.84 7.53 -9.43
N THR A 276 2.67 8.08 -9.15
CA THR A 276 1.71 7.44 -8.24
C THR A 276 1.19 6.09 -8.75
N ILE A 277 0.97 5.95 -10.06
CA ILE A 277 0.65 4.67 -10.71
C ILE A 277 1.76 3.66 -10.41
N PHE A 278 3.01 4.02 -10.67
CA PHE A 278 4.13 3.12 -10.46
C PHE A 278 4.30 2.72 -9.00
N LEU A 279 4.21 3.67 -8.07
CA LEU A 279 4.27 3.40 -6.64
C LEU A 279 3.13 2.47 -6.21
N SER A 280 1.92 2.64 -6.74
CA SER A 280 0.79 1.74 -6.46
C SER A 280 1.02 0.30 -6.95
N CYS A 281 1.72 0.13 -8.08
CA CYS A 281 2.16 -1.19 -8.57
C CYS A 281 3.14 -1.81 -7.56
N VAL A 282 4.16 -1.05 -7.14
CA VAL A 282 5.17 -1.50 -6.17
C VAL A 282 4.51 -1.92 -4.86
N ASN A 283 3.54 -1.15 -4.36
CA ASN A 283 2.77 -1.48 -3.16
C ASN A 283 2.12 -2.87 -3.25
N SER A 284 1.39 -3.12 -4.34
CA SER A 284 0.66 -4.39 -4.54
C SER A 284 1.59 -5.57 -4.83
N CYS A 285 2.78 -5.32 -5.40
CA CYS A 285 3.81 -6.32 -5.64
C CYS A 285 4.59 -6.72 -4.36
N ALA A 286 4.70 -5.81 -3.40
CA ALA A 286 5.51 -6.02 -2.21
C ALA A 286 4.90 -7.06 -1.25
N ASN A 287 3.58 -7.24 -1.24
CA ASN A 287 2.89 -8.14 -0.31
C ASN A 287 3.41 -9.60 -0.38
N PRO A 288 3.43 -10.29 -1.55
CA PRO A 288 4.05 -11.60 -1.67
C PRO A 288 5.51 -11.67 -1.22
N ILE A 289 6.31 -10.64 -1.52
CA ILE A 289 7.72 -10.56 -1.15
C ILE A 289 7.85 -10.50 0.37
N ILE A 290 7.04 -9.68 1.04
CA ILE A 290 7.00 -9.57 2.50
C ILE A 290 6.64 -10.92 3.11
N TYR A 291 5.63 -11.61 2.58
CA TYR A 291 5.21 -12.91 3.11
C TYR A 291 6.34 -13.95 3.03
N PHE A 292 7.06 -13.99 1.91
CA PHE A 292 8.21 -14.86 1.72
C PHE A 292 9.38 -14.51 2.66
N LEU A 293 9.77 -13.23 2.72
CA LEU A 293 10.88 -12.77 3.57
C LEU A 293 10.59 -13.03 5.05
N VAL A 294 9.42 -12.63 5.54
CA VAL A 294 9.02 -12.84 6.94
C VAL A 294 8.87 -14.33 7.27
N GLY A 295 8.43 -15.16 6.30
CA GLY A 295 8.41 -16.61 6.42
C GLY A 295 9.81 -17.23 6.57
N SER A 296 10.79 -16.74 5.80
CA SER A 296 12.16 -17.29 5.72
C SER A 296 13.05 -16.97 6.94
N ILE A 297 12.87 -15.79 7.56
CA ILE A 297 13.75 -15.27 8.63
C ILE A 297 13.90 -16.25 9.81
N ARG A 298 12.85 -17.01 10.17
CA ARG A 298 12.93 -17.94 11.31
C ARG A 298 13.57 -19.30 10.93
N HIS A 299 13.39 -19.76 9.70
CA HIS A 299 14.05 -20.98 9.21
C HIS A 299 15.57 -20.79 9.20
N ARG A 300 16.03 -19.62 8.72
CA ARG A 300 17.45 -19.25 8.73
C ARG A 300 18.00 -19.08 10.14
N LYS A 301 17.22 -18.51 11.08
CA LYS A 301 17.61 -18.37 12.49
C LYS A 301 17.71 -19.71 13.23
N PHE A 302 16.85 -20.68 12.89
CA PHE A 302 16.91 -22.04 13.42
C PHE A 302 18.12 -22.79 12.86
N GLN A 303 18.34 -22.76 11.54
CA GLN A 303 19.52 -23.34 10.90
C GLN A 303 20.83 -22.74 11.43
N TRP A 304 20.91 -21.43 11.62
CA TRP A 304 22.09 -20.77 12.22
C TRP A 304 22.32 -21.14 13.68
N ARG A 305 21.26 -21.27 14.49
CA ARG A 305 21.38 -21.72 15.88
C ARG A 305 21.85 -23.18 15.96
N THR A 306 21.31 -24.05 15.11
CA THR A 306 21.73 -25.47 15.03
C THR A 306 23.17 -25.58 14.53
N LEU A 307 23.56 -24.82 13.51
CA LEU A 307 24.94 -24.79 13.01
C LEU A 307 25.92 -24.25 14.06
N LYS A 308 25.56 -23.16 14.76
CA LYS A 308 26.38 -22.62 15.85
C LYS A 308 26.51 -23.63 17.01
N LEU A 309 25.44 -24.35 17.35
CA LEU A 309 25.46 -25.40 18.39
C LEU A 309 26.32 -26.60 17.98
N LEU A 310 26.23 -27.04 16.72
CA LEU A 310 27.07 -28.11 16.19
C LEU A 310 28.54 -27.70 16.12
N LEU A 311 28.83 -26.48 15.69
CA LEU A 311 30.18 -25.93 15.67
C LEU A 311 30.73 -25.77 17.10
N GLN A 312 29.90 -25.32 18.04
CA GLN A 312 30.30 -25.17 19.45
C GLN A 312 30.55 -26.52 20.12
N ARG A 313 29.80 -27.58 19.78
CA ARG A 313 30.08 -28.96 20.22
C ARG A 313 31.33 -29.54 19.57
N ALA A 314 31.56 -29.29 18.28
CA ALA A 314 32.76 -29.75 17.58
C ALA A 314 34.04 -29.04 18.06
N MET A 315 33.94 -27.88 18.71
CA MET A 315 35.06 -27.17 19.32
C MET A 315 35.16 -27.35 20.84
N GLN A 316 34.27 -28.13 21.46
CA GLN A 316 34.39 -28.54 22.87
C GLN A 316 34.98 -29.95 22.89
N ASP A 317 36.30 -30.02 23.07
CA ASP A 317 37.00 -31.26 23.43
C ASP A 317 36.60 -31.67 24.85
N THR A 318 35.46 -32.34 24.98
CA THR A 318 35.14 -33.13 26.16
C THR A 318 35.02 -34.58 25.72
N PRO A 319 35.83 -35.51 26.27
CA PRO A 319 35.73 -36.92 25.94
C PRO A 319 34.33 -37.43 26.34
N GLU A 320 33.70 -38.16 25.42
CA GLU A 320 32.42 -38.82 25.64
C GLU A 320 32.59 -39.85 26.76
N GLU A 321 31.97 -39.62 27.93
CA GLU A 321 31.69 -40.71 28.86
C GLU A 321 30.54 -41.52 28.29
N GLU A 322 30.87 -42.65 27.65
CA GLU A 322 29.92 -43.67 27.25
C GLU A 322 29.28 -44.30 28.50
N GLU A 323 28.11 -43.83 28.89
CA GLU A 323 27.14 -44.66 29.63
C GLU A 323 26.34 -45.49 28.63
N CYS A 324 26.72 -46.75 28.43
CA CYS A 324 25.77 -47.79 28.04
C CYS A 324 26.26 -49.21 28.36
N GLY A 325 25.47 -49.95 29.16
CA GLY A 325 25.30 -51.38 28.93
C GLY A 325 25.76 -52.31 30.06
N GLU A 326 24.80 -52.68 30.92
CA GLU A 326 24.86 -53.83 31.82
C GLU A 326 25.15 -55.15 31.07
N GLY A 327 25.97 -56.01 31.68
CA GLY A 327 26.27 -57.36 31.19
C GLY A 327 26.89 -58.26 32.27
N ALA A 328 26.02 -58.82 33.10
CA ALA A 328 26.11 -60.03 33.95
C ALA A 328 27.46 -60.72 34.28
N SER A 329 27.69 -60.92 35.60
CA SER A 329 28.09 -62.14 36.33
C SER A 329 28.88 -61.70 37.59
N SER A 330 28.81 -62.26 38.80
CA SER A 330 28.42 -63.57 39.29
C SER A 330 28.31 -63.52 40.84
N GLY A 331 27.24 -64.11 41.39
CA GLY A 331 27.16 -64.72 42.73
C GLY A 331 27.01 -63.80 43.96
N ARG A 332 26.33 -64.16 45.06
CA ARG A 332 25.48 -65.30 45.45
C ARG A 332 24.97 -65.01 46.88
N ALA A 333 23.71 -65.37 47.16
CA ALA A 333 23.09 -65.62 48.50
C ALA A 333 22.86 -64.38 49.39
N ARG A 334 21.74 -64.23 50.13
CA ARG A 334 20.82 -65.24 50.71
C ARG A 334 19.51 -64.56 51.11
N GLU A 335 18.39 -65.20 50.81
CA GLU A 335 17.07 -64.93 51.39
C GLU A 335 16.95 -65.44 52.84
N MET A 336 16.27 -64.63 53.68
CA MET A 336 15.16 -64.96 54.59
C MET A 336 15.36 -65.91 55.79
N LYS A 337 15.17 -65.38 57.01
CA LYS A 337 14.20 -65.82 58.07
C LYS A 337 14.55 -65.27 59.46
N THR A 338 13.53 -64.74 60.15
CA THR A 338 13.08 -65.05 61.54
C THR A 338 11.87 -64.15 61.84
N VAL A 339 10.66 -64.71 61.95
CA VAL A 339 9.94 -65.06 63.20
C VAL A 339 9.74 -63.86 64.12
#